data_AF-A0A2H6B8C9-F1
#
_entry.id   AF-A0A2H6B8C9-F1
#
_cell.length_a   1.000
_cell.length_b   1.000
_cell.length_c   1.000
_cell.angle_alpha   90.00
_cell.angle_beta   90.00
_cell.angle_gamma   90.00
#
_symmetry.space_group_name_H-M   'P 1'
#
loop_
_entity.id
_entity.type
_entity.pdbx_description
1 polymer ?
#
loop_
_entity_poly.entity_id
_entity_poly.type
_entity_poly.pdbx_seq_one_letter_code
_entity_poly.pdbx_strand_id
1 'polypeptide(L)'
;MTTVHGPVIGTATLGGRPVALARRRSTRGREGLNLMALKAMTEGRATTPERFFKIANRFEFTFNWGWASRRATAYFSSGRLPVRARGLDRRLPTLGEGRFEWRGFLSWRQHPHDVGGPGGLLLNWNNQSAPGFMHGDDEHYGSVHRVEMFDRWPRRPRIEQVVAIMNRAATEDLRATRIWPTIRAVMRKGKAPDALAERAAALVDAFARAGGPVIDRDRDGYVDSPGRAILDEAWPLIARAAMADRLGSALVDQLARTVGIGESAGFGGGWWSYLDKDLRTLLGRRVRGRFSVSFCGRGNVRRCAATLWRAFAQATARLAQSRGSDPTKWLAEAPRIRFTPGLIPNTMAWTNRPTYQHVIEFARR
;
A
#
# COMPACT_ATOMS: atom_id res chain seq x y z
N MET A 1 -34.31 -8.90 1.54
CA MET A 1 -34.93 -7.57 1.39
C MET A 1 -34.07 -6.70 0.47
N THR A 2 -34.68 -5.95 -0.45
CA THR A 2 -33.98 -5.03 -1.38
C THR A 2 -34.69 -3.67 -1.35
N THR A 3 -33.93 -2.57 -1.37
CA THR A 3 -34.43 -1.20 -1.55
C THR A 3 -34.09 -0.69 -2.95
N VAL A 4 -34.55 0.52 -3.30
CA VAL A 4 -34.11 1.21 -4.53
C VAL A 4 -32.58 1.38 -4.58
N HIS A 5 -31.90 1.40 -3.43
CA HIS A 5 -30.45 1.54 -3.34
C HIS A 5 -29.71 0.21 -3.37
N GLY A 6 -30.37 -0.94 -3.24
CA GLY A 6 -29.67 -2.22 -3.28
C GLY A 6 -30.15 -3.25 -2.26
N PRO A 7 -29.49 -4.43 -2.20
CA PRO A 7 -29.73 -5.37 -1.12
C PRO A 7 -29.40 -4.73 0.24
N VAL A 8 -30.24 -5.01 1.22
CA VAL A 8 -29.97 -4.66 2.63
C VAL A 8 -28.85 -5.58 3.13
N ILE A 9 -27.80 -4.97 3.72
CA ILE A 9 -26.60 -5.66 4.21
C ILE A 9 -26.49 -5.66 5.74
N GLY A 10 -27.40 -4.96 6.43
CA GLY A 10 -27.42 -4.90 7.88
C GLY A 10 -28.39 -3.84 8.38
N THR A 11 -28.44 -3.68 9.70
CA THR A 11 -29.23 -2.67 10.40
C THR A 11 -28.33 -1.87 11.33
N ALA A 12 -28.75 -0.65 11.67
CA ALA A 12 -28.08 0.24 12.61
C ALA A 12 -29.09 1.14 13.31
N THR A 13 -28.62 2.07 14.15
CA THR A 13 -29.45 3.13 14.72
C THR A 13 -28.91 4.51 14.32
N LEU A 14 -29.82 5.44 14.06
CA LEU A 14 -29.53 6.85 13.84
C LEU A 14 -30.34 7.69 14.82
N GLY A 15 -29.68 8.27 15.82
CA GLY A 15 -30.37 8.97 16.91
C GLY A 15 -31.38 8.07 17.66
N GLY A 16 -31.02 6.80 17.88
CA GLY A 16 -31.89 5.80 18.51
C GLY A 16 -32.96 5.18 17.60
N ARG A 17 -33.20 5.73 16.40
CA ARG A 17 -34.17 5.17 15.45
C ARG A 17 -33.55 4.06 14.63
N PRO A 18 -34.22 2.90 14.44
CA PRO A 18 -33.71 1.82 13.62
C PRO A 18 -33.62 2.25 12.14
N VAL A 19 -32.51 1.91 11.50
CA VAL A 19 -32.29 2.13 10.06
C VAL A 19 -31.74 0.86 9.41
N ALA A 20 -32.05 0.67 8.13
CA ALA A 20 -31.48 -0.39 7.31
C ALA A 20 -30.30 0.15 6.48
N LEU A 21 -29.21 -0.61 6.41
CA LEU A 21 -28.05 -0.30 5.57
C LEU A 21 -28.19 -1.05 4.24
N ALA A 22 -28.23 -0.32 3.13
CA ALA A 22 -28.32 -0.90 1.78
C ALA A 22 -27.04 -0.64 0.99
N ARG A 23 -26.62 -1.62 0.18
CA ARG A 23 -25.40 -1.50 -0.65
C ARG A 23 -25.72 -1.23 -2.11
N ARG A 24 -25.45 -0.01 -2.57
CA ARG A 24 -25.59 0.38 -3.98
C ARG A 24 -24.31 0.16 -4.78
N ARG A 25 -24.32 -0.83 -5.68
CA ARG A 25 -23.24 -1.03 -6.65
C ARG A 25 -23.59 -0.34 -7.97
N SER A 26 -22.71 0.53 -8.46
CA SER A 26 -22.93 1.28 -9.71
C SER A 26 -23.00 0.41 -10.96
N THR A 27 -22.52 -0.83 -10.86
CA THR A 27 -22.44 -1.82 -11.94
C THR A 27 -23.43 -2.97 -11.79
N ARG A 28 -24.34 -2.91 -10.80
CA ARG A 28 -25.35 -3.97 -10.57
C ARG A 28 -26.17 -4.20 -11.84
N GLY A 29 -26.17 -5.45 -12.34
CA GLY A 29 -26.92 -5.86 -13.53
C GLY A 29 -26.28 -5.43 -14.85
N ARG A 30 -25.02 -5.00 -14.84
CA ARG A 30 -24.28 -4.48 -16.01
C ARG A 30 -22.95 -5.21 -16.24
N GLU A 31 -22.73 -6.30 -15.52
CA GLU A 31 -21.45 -7.02 -15.46
C GLU A 31 -21.04 -7.53 -16.84
N GLY A 32 -21.99 -8.04 -17.63
CA GLY A 32 -21.75 -8.53 -18.99
C GLY A 32 -21.34 -7.44 -19.99
N LEU A 33 -21.70 -6.16 -19.75
CA LEU A 33 -21.38 -5.06 -20.66
C LEU A 33 -19.86 -4.80 -20.76
N ASN A 34 -19.12 -5.18 -19.72
CA ASN A 34 -17.66 -5.10 -19.69
C ASN A 34 -16.99 -5.89 -20.81
N LEU A 35 -17.60 -6.99 -21.26
CA LEU A 35 -17.06 -7.85 -22.31
C LEU A 35 -16.90 -7.10 -23.64
N MET A 36 -17.74 -6.09 -23.90
CA MET A 36 -17.62 -5.28 -25.12
C MET A 36 -16.33 -4.44 -25.15
N ALA A 37 -15.91 -3.92 -24.00
CA ALA A 37 -14.66 -3.18 -23.89
C ALA A 37 -13.48 -4.12 -24.13
N LEU A 38 -13.49 -5.30 -23.49
CA LEU A 38 -12.45 -6.32 -23.67
C LEU A 38 -12.36 -6.79 -25.12
N LYS A 39 -13.49 -7.13 -25.76
CA LYS A 39 -13.55 -7.52 -27.17
C LYS A 39 -12.95 -6.44 -28.08
N ALA A 40 -13.33 -5.18 -27.89
CA ALA A 40 -12.80 -4.07 -28.69
C ALA A 40 -11.28 -3.88 -28.51
N MET A 41 -10.74 -4.11 -27.31
CA MET A 41 -9.28 -4.11 -27.08
C MET A 41 -8.60 -5.26 -27.82
N THR A 42 -9.13 -6.48 -27.72
CA THR A 42 -8.59 -7.67 -28.39
C THR A 42 -8.62 -7.56 -29.91
N GLU A 43 -9.64 -6.93 -30.47
CA GLU A 43 -9.75 -6.67 -31.91
C GLU A 43 -8.91 -5.48 -32.40
N GLY A 44 -8.04 -4.93 -31.55
CA GLY A 44 -7.11 -3.87 -31.92
C GLY A 44 -7.77 -2.51 -32.20
N ARG A 45 -9.01 -2.28 -31.73
CA ARG A 45 -9.73 -1.01 -32.00
C ARG A 45 -9.13 0.19 -31.24
N ALA A 46 -8.39 -0.07 -30.16
CA ALA A 46 -7.68 0.92 -29.36
C ALA A 46 -6.35 1.37 -30.01
N THR A 47 -6.44 1.91 -31.22
CA THR A 47 -5.28 2.28 -32.06
C THR A 47 -4.58 3.57 -31.63
N THR A 48 -5.22 4.39 -30.79
CA THR A 48 -4.68 5.65 -30.26
C THR A 48 -5.01 5.77 -28.77
N PRO A 49 -4.29 6.57 -27.99
CA PRO A 49 -4.61 6.81 -26.58
C PRO A 49 -6.06 7.27 -26.36
N GLU A 50 -6.57 8.18 -27.20
CA GLU A 50 -7.96 8.65 -27.06
C GLU A 50 -8.99 7.54 -27.34
N ARG A 51 -8.76 6.70 -28.37
CA ARG A 51 -9.62 5.54 -28.64
C ARG A 51 -9.53 4.55 -27.48
N PHE A 52 -8.34 4.30 -26.96
CA PHE A 52 -8.11 3.49 -25.77
C PHE A 52 -8.92 4.02 -24.57
N PHE A 53 -8.87 5.32 -24.25
CA PHE A 53 -9.64 5.90 -23.14
C PHE A 53 -11.15 5.71 -23.31
N LYS A 54 -11.68 5.98 -24.51
CA LYS A 54 -13.11 5.81 -24.82
C LYS A 54 -13.56 4.35 -24.70
N ILE A 55 -12.73 3.40 -25.12
CA ILE A 55 -13.03 1.96 -25.02
C ILE A 55 -12.90 1.49 -23.57
N ALA A 56 -11.82 1.83 -22.88
CA ALA A 56 -11.59 1.47 -21.47
C ALA A 56 -12.68 2.04 -20.55
N ASN A 57 -13.23 3.23 -20.85
CA ASN A 57 -14.35 3.82 -20.10
C ASN A 57 -15.66 3.01 -20.21
N ARG A 58 -15.79 2.11 -21.19
CA ARG A 58 -16.94 1.19 -21.29
C ARG A 58 -16.78 -0.02 -20.35
N PHE A 59 -15.59 -0.24 -19.80
CA PHE A 59 -15.37 -1.19 -18.73
C PHE A 59 -15.75 -0.53 -17.40
N GLU A 60 -16.94 -0.88 -16.93
CA GLU A 60 -17.61 -0.25 -15.79
C GLU A 60 -17.07 -0.71 -14.43
N PHE A 61 -16.23 -1.76 -14.38
CA PHE A 61 -15.50 -2.10 -13.15
C PHE A 61 -14.28 -1.19 -12.92
N THR A 62 -13.94 -0.98 -11.66
CA THR A 62 -12.80 -0.14 -11.26
C THR A 62 -11.48 -0.88 -11.48
N PHE A 63 -10.82 -0.59 -12.60
CA PHE A 63 -9.55 -1.20 -12.98
C PHE A 63 -8.56 -0.15 -13.49
N ASN A 64 -7.28 -0.45 -13.32
CA ASN A 64 -6.19 0.32 -13.88
C ASN A 64 -5.77 -0.31 -15.20
N TRP A 65 -5.80 0.46 -16.29
CA TRP A 65 -5.47 0.00 -17.63
C TRP A 65 -4.15 0.63 -18.09
N GLY A 66 -3.26 -0.21 -18.60
CA GLY A 66 -2.08 0.20 -19.33
C GLY A 66 -2.27 -0.01 -20.83
N TRP A 67 -1.77 0.92 -21.64
CA TRP A 67 -1.71 0.83 -23.08
C TRP A 67 -0.31 1.18 -23.55
N ALA A 68 0.18 0.45 -24.56
CA ALA A 68 1.49 0.69 -25.14
C ALA A 68 1.45 0.51 -26.65
N SER A 69 2.21 1.34 -27.34
CA SER A 69 2.48 1.27 -28.78
C SER A 69 3.94 1.63 -29.05
N ARG A 70 4.37 1.52 -30.31
CA ARG A 70 5.70 1.98 -30.74
C ARG A 70 5.96 3.47 -30.50
N ARG A 71 4.93 4.29 -30.26
CA ARG A 71 5.05 5.76 -30.16
C ARG A 71 4.79 6.32 -28.77
N ALA A 72 3.98 5.63 -27.97
CA ALA A 72 3.56 6.15 -26.68
C ALA A 72 3.05 5.02 -25.78
N THR A 73 3.06 5.30 -24.49
CA THR A 73 2.32 4.58 -23.45
C THR A 73 1.16 5.44 -22.98
N ALA A 74 0.10 4.84 -22.45
CA ALA A 74 -1.03 5.55 -21.88
C ALA A 74 -1.63 4.78 -20.70
N TYR A 75 -2.26 5.52 -19.79
CA TYR A 75 -2.90 5.00 -18.60
C TYR A 75 -4.35 5.48 -18.52
N PHE A 76 -5.25 4.63 -18.03
CA PHE A 76 -6.64 4.98 -17.75
C PHE A 76 -7.17 4.23 -16.53
N SER A 77 -7.81 4.92 -15.60
CA SER A 77 -8.55 4.30 -14.49
C SER A 77 -10.02 4.16 -14.87
N SER A 78 -10.48 2.94 -15.15
CA SER A 78 -11.86 2.66 -15.57
C SER A 78 -12.83 2.59 -14.38
N GLY A 79 -14.12 2.54 -14.69
CA GLY A 79 -15.16 2.35 -13.70
C GLY A 79 -16.45 3.10 -14.04
N ARG A 80 -17.56 2.65 -13.48
CA ARG A 80 -18.82 3.39 -13.49
C ARG A 80 -18.90 4.22 -12.22
N LEU A 81 -18.24 5.38 -12.25
CA LEU A 81 -18.03 6.20 -11.06
C LEU A 81 -19.16 7.23 -10.90
N PRO A 82 -19.99 7.14 -9.84
CA PRO A 82 -21.13 8.03 -9.67
C PRO A 82 -20.70 9.45 -9.28
N VAL A 83 -21.39 10.43 -9.84
CA VAL A 83 -21.37 11.82 -9.35
C VAL A 83 -22.23 11.87 -8.09
N ARG A 84 -21.58 11.84 -6.92
CA ARG A 84 -22.28 11.89 -5.64
C ARG A 84 -22.80 13.29 -5.32
N ALA A 85 -23.85 13.38 -4.51
CA ALA A 85 -24.34 14.65 -4.01
C ALA A 85 -23.25 15.40 -3.19
N ARG A 86 -23.27 16.73 -3.28
CA ARG A 86 -22.39 17.62 -2.49
C ARG A 86 -22.80 17.60 -1.01
N GLY A 87 -21.83 17.89 -0.13
CA GLY A 87 -22.07 18.15 1.29
C GLY A 87 -21.95 16.95 2.23
N LEU A 88 -21.86 15.73 1.71
CA LEU A 88 -21.65 14.53 2.52
C LEU A 88 -20.22 13.99 2.40
N ASP A 89 -19.70 13.52 3.54
CA ASP A 89 -18.44 12.79 3.56
C ASP A 89 -18.59 11.46 2.83
N ARG A 90 -17.79 11.26 1.79
CA ARG A 90 -17.85 10.08 0.93
C ARG A 90 -17.35 8.80 1.60
N ARG A 91 -16.75 8.92 2.79
CA ARG A 91 -16.23 7.81 3.61
C ARG A 91 -17.30 7.20 4.52
N LEU A 92 -18.47 7.83 4.63
CA LEU A 92 -19.55 7.40 5.50
C LEU A 92 -20.79 6.99 4.67
N PRO A 93 -21.69 6.17 5.25
CA PRO A 93 -22.99 5.91 4.66
C PRO A 93 -23.77 7.19 4.33
N THR A 94 -24.54 7.15 3.25
CA THR A 94 -25.38 8.26 2.78
C THR A 94 -26.84 8.02 3.17
N LEU A 95 -27.57 9.05 3.60
CA LEU A 95 -29.00 8.94 3.90
C LEU A 95 -29.79 8.61 2.62
N GLY A 96 -30.57 7.53 2.67
CA GLY A 96 -31.35 7.00 1.55
C GLY A 96 -32.70 7.67 1.31
N GLU A 97 -32.90 8.92 1.74
CA GLU A 97 -34.18 9.65 1.64
C GLU A 97 -34.39 10.35 0.27
N GLY A 98 -33.59 10.01 -0.73
CA GLY A 98 -33.68 10.59 -2.08
C GLY A 98 -32.94 11.94 -2.26
N ARG A 99 -32.74 12.73 -1.21
CA ARG A 99 -32.05 14.04 -1.36
C ARG A 99 -30.56 13.93 -1.74
N PHE A 100 -29.94 12.77 -1.52
CA PHE A 100 -28.52 12.51 -1.75
C PHE A 100 -28.25 11.46 -2.83
N GLU A 101 -29.20 11.26 -3.75
CA GLU A 101 -29.02 10.36 -4.88
C GLU A 101 -27.80 10.74 -5.75
N TRP A 102 -27.29 9.75 -6.46
CA TRP A 102 -26.28 9.97 -7.50
C TRP A 102 -26.88 10.78 -8.64
N ARG A 103 -26.12 11.76 -9.13
CA ARG A 103 -26.57 12.72 -10.17
C ARG A 103 -26.11 12.33 -11.58
N GLY A 104 -25.85 11.05 -11.80
CA GLY A 104 -25.20 10.54 -12.99
C GLY A 104 -23.81 9.99 -12.70
N PHE A 105 -22.97 9.93 -13.74
CA PHE A 105 -21.68 9.25 -13.71
C PHE A 105 -20.63 10.10 -14.42
N LEU A 106 -19.38 9.93 -14.02
CA LEU A 106 -18.25 10.60 -14.65
C LEU A 106 -18.15 10.21 -16.13
N SER A 107 -17.82 11.18 -16.97
CA SER A 107 -17.37 10.95 -18.35
C SER A 107 -15.89 10.55 -18.37
N TRP A 108 -15.43 9.93 -19.45
CA TRP A 108 -14.03 9.48 -19.56
C TRP A 108 -13.01 10.60 -19.31
N ARG A 109 -13.32 11.85 -19.66
CA ARG A 109 -12.44 13.01 -19.44
C ARG A 109 -12.22 13.33 -17.96
N GLN A 110 -13.14 12.90 -17.10
CA GLN A 110 -13.10 13.14 -15.65
C GLN A 110 -12.44 11.99 -14.88
N HIS A 111 -12.11 10.90 -15.57
CA HIS A 111 -11.34 9.80 -15.00
C HIS A 111 -9.85 10.14 -15.01
N PRO A 112 -9.05 9.64 -14.06
CA PRO A 112 -7.59 9.69 -14.15
C PRO A 112 -7.09 9.01 -15.43
N HIS A 113 -6.38 9.75 -16.24
CA HIS A 113 -5.75 9.25 -17.47
C HIS A 113 -4.54 10.11 -17.83
N ASP A 114 -3.59 9.51 -18.54
CA ASP A 114 -2.37 10.18 -18.99
C ASP A 114 -1.77 9.50 -20.22
N VAL A 115 -0.93 10.23 -20.96
CA VAL A 115 -0.12 9.72 -22.08
C VAL A 115 1.35 9.99 -21.78
N GLY A 116 2.16 8.93 -21.75
CA GLY A 116 3.61 8.98 -21.55
C GLY A 116 4.07 8.88 -20.10
N GLY A 117 3.32 9.40 -19.12
CA GLY A 117 3.72 9.36 -17.72
C GLY A 117 4.84 10.36 -17.37
N PRO A 118 5.03 10.68 -16.08
CA PRO A 118 6.19 11.45 -15.63
C PRO A 118 7.50 10.74 -15.99
N GLY A 119 8.41 11.44 -16.68
CA GLY A 119 9.71 10.88 -17.07
C GLY A 119 9.63 9.72 -18.07
N GLY A 120 8.50 9.53 -18.76
CA GLY A 120 8.30 8.43 -19.70
C GLY A 120 7.95 7.09 -19.05
N LEU A 121 7.61 7.10 -17.75
CA LEU A 121 7.27 5.90 -16.98
C LEU A 121 5.81 5.95 -16.51
N LEU A 122 5.10 4.84 -16.73
CA LEU A 122 3.79 4.59 -16.14
C LEU A 122 3.91 3.42 -15.16
N LEU A 123 3.97 3.74 -13.88
CA LEU A 123 4.13 2.77 -12.80
C LEU A 123 2.82 2.65 -12.03
N ASN A 124 2.32 1.43 -11.87
CA ASN A 124 1.18 1.17 -11.02
C ASN A 124 1.41 -0.12 -10.22
N TRP A 125 1.19 -0.05 -8.91
CA TRP A 125 1.08 -1.23 -8.06
C TRP A 125 -0.12 -1.12 -7.13
N ASN A 126 -1.27 -0.77 -7.72
CA ASN A 126 -2.53 -0.43 -7.05
C ASN A 126 -2.51 0.89 -6.26
N ASN A 127 -1.50 1.75 -6.44
CA ASN A 127 -1.45 3.10 -5.87
C ASN A 127 -2.55 4.01 -6.45
N GLN A 128 -2.74 5.15 -5.78
CA GLN A 128 -3.68 6.19 -6.18
C GLN A 128 -3.45 6.62 -7.63
N SER A 129 -4.50 6.56 -8.45
CA SER A 129 -4.47 6.84 -9.89
C SER A 129 -4.10 8.28 -10.26
N ALA A 130 -4.49 9.26 -9.45
CA ALA A 130 -4.13 10.67 -9.63
C ALA A 130 -4.22 11.45 -8.31
N PRO A 131 -3.47 12.56 -8.16
CA PRO A 131 -3.54 13.39 -6.97
C PRO A 131 -4.97 13.84 -6.66
N GLY A 132 -5.44 13.57 -5.44
CA GLY A 132 -6.78 13.98 -4.98
C GLY A 132 -7.93 13.13 -5.53
N PHE A 133 -7.67 12.13 -6.38
CA PHE A 133 -8.72 11.24 -6.86
C PHE A 133 -9.09 10.22 -5.78
N MET A 134 -10.34 10.27 -5.31
CA MET A 134 -10.88 9.36 -4.30
C MET A 134 -11.14 7.97 -4.90
N HIS A 135 -10.74 6.93 -4.17
CA HIS A 135 -10.96 5.52 -4.52
C HIS A 135 -12.05 4.93 -3.60
N GLY A 136 -12.01 3.62 -3.32
CA GLY A 136 -12.82 2.98 -2.28
C GLY A 136 -12.68 3.67 -0.93
N ASP A 137 -13.69 3.51 -0.08
CA ASP A 137 -13.73 4.05 1.28
C ASP A 137 -12.94 3.19 2.29
N ASP A 138 -12.51 2.00 1.86
CA ASP A 138 -11.75 1.00 2.60
C ASP A 138 -10.23 1.06 2.34
N GLU A 139 -9.79 1.64 1.23
CA GLU A 139 -8.38 1.74 0.87
C GLU A 139 -7.76 3.07 1.29
N HIS A 140 -6.58 3.02 1.91
CA HIS A 140 -5.90 4.20 2.46
C HIS A 140 -4.65 4.54 1.66
N TYR A 141 -4.76 5.54 0.78
CA TYR A 141 -3.61 6.08 0.07
C TYR A 141 -2.87 7.12 0.91
N GLY A 142 -1.59 6.85 1.15
CA GLY A 142 -0.74 7.69 1.98
C GLY A 142 0.61 8.02 1.35
N SER A 143 1.58 8.39 2.20
CA SER A 143 2.90 8.85 1.78
C SER A 143 3.92 7.74 1.54
N VAL A 144 3.57 6.50 1.89
CA VAL A 144 4.39 5.32 1.66
C VAL A 144 3.54 4.33 0.89
N HIS A 145 4.05 3.87 -0.25
CA HIS A 145 3.34 2.90 -1.06
C HIS A 145 4.30 2.00 -1.84
N ARG A 146 3.97 0.71 -1.97
CA ARG A 146 4.84 -0.29 -2.61
C ARG A 146 5.25 0.00 -4.06
N VAL A 147 4.48 0.82 -4.78
CA VAL A 147 4.85 1.28 -6.14
C VAL A 147 6.19 2.02 -6.13
N GLU A 148 6.56 2.65 -5.01
CA GLU A 148 7.80 3.36 -4.85
C GLU A 148 9.02 2.42 -4.91
N MET A 149 8.86 1.12 -4.66
CA MET A 149 9.95 0.13 -4.80
C MET A 149 10.37 -0.09 -6.27
N PHE A 150 9.53 0.32 -7.23
CA PHE A 150 9.96 0.48 -8.62
C PHE A 150 10.81 1.75 -8.78
N ASP A 151 12.02 1.72 -8.28
CA ASP A 151 12.99 2.82 -8.33
C ASP A 151 14.26 2.46 -9.14
N ARG A 152 15.22 3.39 -9.18
CA ARG A 152 16.53 3.24 -9.86
C ARG A 152 16.40 2.96 -11.36
N TRP A 153 15.38 3.56 -11.99
CA TRP A 153 15.21 3.49 -13.43
C TRP A 153 16.33 4.26 -14.15
N PRO A 154 17.04 3.63 -15.10
CA PRO A 154 17.87 4.39 -16.02
C PRO A 154 16.99 5.24 -16.93
N ARG A 155 17.55 6.31 -17.52
CA ARG A 155 16.80 7.22 -18.41
C ARG A 155 16.14 6.51 -19.61
N ARG A 156 16.73 5.42 -20.07
CA ARG A 156 16.24 4.57 -21.15
C ARG A 156 16.41 3.11 -20.73
N PRO A 157 15.42 2.53 -20.03
CA PRO A 157 15.51 1.15 -19.57
C PRO A 157 15.45 0.18 -20.74
N ARG A 158 16.34 -0.81 -20.72
CA ARG A 158 16.25 -1.99 -21.59
C ARG A 158 15.36 -3.05 -20.94
N ILE A 159 14.88 -3.99 -21.75
CA ILE A 159 13.89 -4.99 -21.32
C ILE A 159 14.36 -5.81 -20.09
N GLU A 160 15.62 -6.20 -20.03
CA GLU A 160 16.18 -6.94 -18.90
C GLU A 160 16.29 -6.09 -17.63
N GLN A 161 16.44 -4.77 -17.77
CA GLN A 161 16.47 -3.85 -16.63
C GLN A 161 15.07 -3.64 -16.04
N VAL A 162 14.02 -3.65 -16.88
CA VAL A 162 12.62 -3.66 -16.42
C VAL A 162 12.37 -4.90 -15.55
N VAL A 163 12.81 -6.08 -16.02
CA VAL A 163 12.70 -7.33 -15.27
C VAL A 163 13.53 -7.30 -13.98
N ALA A 164 14.76 -6.78 -14.02
CA ALA A 164 15.62 -6.68 -12.85
C ALA A 164 15.03 -5.77 -11.75
N ILE A 165 14.46 -4.62 -12.12
CA ILE A 165 13.80 -3.70 -11.17
C ILE A 165 12.58 -4.36 -10.54
N MET A 166 11.76 -5.02 -11.35
CA MET A 166 10.61 -5.78 -10.84
C MET A 166 11.04 -6.91 -9.90
N ASN A 167 12.07 -7.67 -10.26
CA ASN A 167 12.59 -8.77 -9.45
C ASN A 167 13.14 -8.29 -8.12
N ARG A 168 13.86 -7.17 -8.11
CA ARG A 168 14.34 -6.51 -6.89
C ARG A 168 13.15 -6.12 -6.02
N ALA A 169 12.26 -5.26 -6.53
CA ALA A 169 11.09 -4.74 -5.80
C ALA A 169 10.22 -5.86 -5.21
N ALA A 170 10.12 -7.00 -5.89
CA ALA A 170 9.36 -8.15 -5.42
C ALA A 170 10.00 -8.93 -4.26
N THR A 171 11.22 -8.57 -3.86
CA THR A 171 11.94 -9.17 -2.73
C THR A 171 12.31 -8.16 -1.65
N GLU A 172 12.03 -6.87 -1.87
CA GLU A 172 12.32 -5.83 -0.87
C GLU A 172 11.27 -5.82 0.25
N ASP A 173 11.72 -5.46 1.44
CA ASP A 173 10.85 -5.11 2.57
C ASP A 173 10.54 -3.61 2.55
N LEU A 174 9.26 -3.29 2.32
CA LEU A 174 8.78 -1.91 2.25
C LEU A 174 9.04 -1.14 3.55
N ARG A 175 8.92 -1.79 4.71
CA ARG A 175 9.16 -1.14 6.00
C ARG A 175 10.62 -0.74 6.12
N ALA A 176 11.53 -1.65 5.73
CA ALA A 176 12.96 -1.39 5.75
C ALA A 176 13.35 -0.26 4.78
N THR A 177 12.82 -0.26 3.56
CA THR A 177 13.26 0.65 2.50
C THR A 177 12.56 2.02 2.49
N ARG A 178 11.34 2.13 3.02
CA ARG A 178 10.53 3.36 2.95
C ARG A 178 10.24 4.03 4.29
N ILE A 179 10.32 3.30 5.41
CA ILE A 179 9.83 3.81 6.71
C ILE A 179 10.93 3.84 7.75
N TRP A 180 11.69 2.74 7.85
CA TRP A 180 12.78 2.60 8.82
C TRP A 180 13.76 3.80 8.81
N PRO A 181 14.18 4.36 7.66
CA PRO A 181 15.05 5.54 7.65
C PRO A 181 14.45 6.76 8.39
N THR A 182 13.13 6.96 8.31
CA THR A 182 12.42 8.03 9.03
C THR A 182 12.32 7.70 10.53
N ILE A 183 11.99 6.46 10.89
CA ILE A 183 11.96 5.99 12.29
C ILE A 183 13.32 6.20 12.95
N ARG A 184 14.38 5.69 12.31
CA ARG A 184 15.76 5.80 12.79
C ARG A 184 16.20 7.27 12.92
N ALA A 185 15.80 8.14 12.00
CA ALA A 185 16.09 9.57 12.09
C ALA A 185 15.47 10.24 13.33
N VAL A 186 14.28 9.80 13.75
CA VAL A 186 13.68 10.24 15.02
C VAL A 186 14.40 9.61 16.21
N MET A 187 14.67 8.30 16.21
CA MET A 187 15.41 7.61 17.28
C MET A 187 16.76 8.29 17.56
N ARG A 188 17.49 8.75 16.53
CA ARG A 188 18.75 9.51 16.65
C ARG A 188 18.61 10.87 17.38
N LYS A 189 17.40 11.35 17.66
CA LYS A 189 17.14 12.56 18.48
C LYS A 189 17.10 12.25 19.98
N GLY A 190 17.21 10.98 20.36
CA GLY A 190 17.40 10.50 21.74
C GLY A 190 18.58 9.54 21.83
N LYS A 191 18.81 9.00 23.03
CA LYS A 191 19.84 7.98 23.26
C LYS A 191 19.20 6.59 23.26
N ALA A 192 19.91 5.61 22.72
CA ALA A 192 19.53 4.21 22.89
C ALA A 192 19.53 3.84 24.38
N PRO A 193 18.60 3.00 24.84
CA PRO A 193 18.51 2.63 26.25
C PRO A 193 19.63 1.69 26.68
N ASP A 194 20.17 0.90 25.73
CA ASP A 194 21.26 -0.03 25.96
C ASP A 194 22.04 -0.30 24.65
N ALA A 195 23.19 -0.97 24.78
CA ALA A 195 24.06 -1.31 23.66
C ALA A 195 23.47 -2.35 22.71
N LEU A 196 22.60 -3.25 23.20
CA LEU A 196 21.96 -4.27 22.39
C LEU A 196 20.99 -3.64 21.40
N ALA A 197 20.14 -2.73 21.87
CA ALA A 197 19.20 -1.97 21.06
C ALA A 197 19.92 -1.14 19.99
N GLU A 198 21.03 -0.47 20.32
CA GLU A 198 21.80 0.28 19.32
C GLU A 198 22.44 -0.63 18.27
N ARG A 199 23.03 -1.77 18.68
CA ARG A 199 23.59 -2.78 17.75
C ARG A 199 22.52 -3.35 16.83
N ALA A 200 21.36 -3.73 17.36
CA ALA A 200 20.25 -4.25 16.58
C ALA A 200 19.69 -3.20 15.61
N ALA A 201 19.58 -1.92 16.02
CA ALA A 201 19.18 -0.85 15.12
C ALA A 201 20.17 -0.65 13.96
N ALA A 202 21.47 -0.83 14.21
CA ALA A 202 22.49 -0.79 13.16
C ALA A 202 22.37 -1.95 12.15
N LEU A 203 21.92 -3.14 12.59
CA LEU A 203 21.62 -4.27 11.70
C LEU A 203 20.39 -4.00 10.83
N VAL A 204 19.34 -3.39 11.37
CA VAL A 204 18.19 -2.95 10.56
C VAL A 204 18.60 -1.83 9.60
N ASP A 205 19.48 -0.91 10.01
CA ASP A 205 20.06 0.11 9.11
C ASP A 205 20.83 -0.55 7.94
N ALA A 206 21.62 -1.59 8.20
CA ALA A 206 22.34 -2.33 7.16
C ALA A 206 21.38 -3.08 6.21
N PHE A 207 20.37 -3.75 6.77
CA PHE A 207 19.31 -4.41 6.01
C PHE A 207 18.57 -3.43 5.09
N ALA A 208 18.15 -2.27 5.61
CA ALA A 208 17.50 -1.23 4.84
C ALA A 208 18.38 -0.68 3.70
N ARG A 209 19.67 -0.43 3.96
CA ARG A 209 20.63 0.02 2.92
C ARG A 209 20.82 -1.01 1.81
N ALA A 210 20.77 -2.31 2.13
CA ALA A 210 20.84 -3.40 1.18
C ALA A 210 19.54 -3.58 0.34
N GLY A 211 18.50 -2.78 0.58
CA GLY A 211 17.20 -2.90 -0.08
C GLY A 211 16.21 -3.78 0.69
N GLY A 212 16.52 -4.17 1.93
CA GLY A 212 15.66 -5.04 2.72
C GLY A 212 15.36 -6.39 2.05
N PRO A 213 16.36 -7.13 1.49
CA PRO A 213 16.08 -8.34 0.73
C PRO A 213 15.52 -9.46 1.60
N VAL A 214 14.30 -9.90 1.30
CA VAL A 214 13.65 -11.08 1.86
C VAL A 214 14.00 -12.27 0.98
N ILE A 215 15.26 -12.72 1.10
CA ILE A 215 15.84 -13.78 0.27
C ILE A 215 16.64 -14.72 1.16
N ASP A 216 16.52 -16.00 0.87
CA ASP A 216 17.32 -17.12 1.38
C ASP A 216 18.22 -17.59 0.23
N ARG A 217 19.47 -17.10 0.20
CA ARG A 217 20.38 -17.36 -0.93
C ARG A 217 21.12 -18.68 -0.79
N ASP A 218 21.52 -19.02 0.41
CA ASP A 218 22.26 -20.25 0.72
C ASP A 218 21.34 -21.46 0.95
N ARG A 219 20.02 -21.23 1.00
CA ARG A 219 18.96 -22.24 1.11
C ARG A 219 18.96 -22.95 2.46
N ASP A 220 19.37 -22.26 3.51
CA ASP A 220 19.35 -22.78 4.88
C ASP A 220 17.96 -22.70 5.55
N GLY A 221 16.99 -22.08 4.88
CA GLY A 221 15.62 -21.90 5.37
C GLY A 221 15.37 -20.56 6.05
N TYR A 222 16.36 -19.65 6.07
CA TYR A 222 16.28 -18.35 6.72
C TYR A 222 16.59 -17.20 5.76
N VAL A 223 16.05 -16.01 6.07
CA VAL A 223 16.45 -14.78 5.38
C VAL A 223 17.88 -14.42 5.79
N ASP A 224 18.78 -14.21 4.83
CA ASP A 224 20.23 -13.97 5.03
C ASP A 224 20.61 -12.77 5.93
N SER A 225 19.64 -11.99 6.41
CA SER A 225 19.87 -10.75 7.16
C SER A 225 19.11 -10.73 8.49
N PRO A 226 19.82 -10.52 9.62
CA PRO A 226 19.17 -10.45 10.93
C PRO A 226 18.28 -9.22 11.09
N GLY A 227 18.53 -8.18 10.29
CA GLY A 227 17.68 -6.98 10.27
C GLY A 227 16.22 -7.29 9.92
N ARG A 228 15.94 -8.42 9.25
CA ARG A 228 14.56 -8.85 8.97
C ARG A 228 13.85 -9.29 10.24
N ALA A 229 14.44 -10.21 11.03
CA ALA A 229 13.83 -10.70 12.26
C ALA A 229 13.64 -9.56 13.29
N ILE A 230 14.64 -8.69 13.39
CA ILE A 230 14.58 -7.51 14.27
C ILE A 230 13.43 -6.59 13.87
N LEU A 231 13.27 -6.31 12.58
CA LEU A 231 12.21 -5.45 12.09
C LEU A 231 10.82 -6.09 12.25
N ASP A 232 10.71 -7.40 12.07
CA ASP A 232 9.47 -8.15 12.29
C ASP A 232 8.99 -8.04 13.75
N GLU A 233 9.88 -8.23 14.72
CA GLU A 233 9.53 -8.08 16.14
C GLU A 233 9.30 -6.60 16.52
N ALA A 234 10.10 -5.68 16.00
CA ALA A 234 10.07 -4.28 16.42
C ALA A 234 8.94 -3.46 15.80
N TRP A 235 8.56 -3.73 14.54
CA TRP A 235 7.57 -2.94 13.81
C TRP A 235 6.22 -2.79 14.55
N PRO A 236 5.53 -3.87 14.97
CA PRO A 236 4.24 -3.73 15.63
C PRO A 236 4.33 -2.96 16.96
N LEU A 237 5.43 -3.15 17.73
CA LEU A 237 5.66 -2.42 18.97
C LEU A 237 5.90 -0.93 18.71
N ILE A 238 6.74 -0.59 17.74
CA ILE A 238 7.01 0.79 17.32
C ILE A 238 5.72 1.47 16.85
N ALA A 239 4.98 0.83 15.95
CA ALA A 239 3.77 1.40 15.37
C ALA A 239 2.72 1.70 16.44
N ARG A 240 2.48 0.75 17.36
CA ARG A 240 1.55 0.94 18.48
C ARG A 240 2.03 2.04 19.43
N ALA A 241 3.30 2.02 19.83
CA ALA A 241 3.85 3.00 20.76
C ALA A 241 3.79 4.43 20.21
N ALA A 242 4.11 4.62 18.92
CA ALA A 242 4.05 5.92 18.26
C ALA A 242 2.64 6.51 18.24
N MET A 243 1.61 5.68 18.07
CA MET A 243 0.21 6.14 18.02
C MET A 243 -0.41 6.32 19.42
N ALA A 244 0.04 5.53 20.41
CA ALA A 244 -0.54 5.47 21.74
C ALA A 244 -0.43 6.78 22.55
N ASP A 245 0.60 7.59 22.33
CA ASP A 245 0.80 8.87 23.04
C ASP A 245 -0.42 9.81 22.88
N ARG A 246 -1.08 9.78 21.72
CA ARG A 246 -2.27 10.59 21.41
C ARG A 246 -3.58 9.81 21.52
N LEU A 247 -3.60 8.56 21.07
CA LEU A 247 -4.83 7.77 20.99
C LEU A 247 -5.17 7.01 22.28
N GLY A 248 -4.17 6.70 23.11
CA GLY A 248 -4.32 5.70 24.17
C GLY A 248 -4.46 4.28 23.61
N SER A 249 -4.36 3.27 24.49
CA SER A 249 -4.35 1.85 24.10
C SER A 249 -5.67 1.42 23.44
N ALA A 250 -6.82 1.81 24.02
CA ALA A 250 -8.13 1.39 23.53
C ALA A 250 -8.39 1.80 22.06
N LEU A 251 -8.06 3.03 21.68
CA LEU A 251 -8.22 3.50 20.30
C LEU A 251 -7.14 2.96 19.37
N VAL A 252 -5.92 2.70 19.86
CA VAL A 252 -4.89 1.98 19.10
C VAL A 252 -5.39 0.57 18.74
N ASP A 253 -5.97 -0.15 19.69
CA ASP A 253 -6.50 -1.50 19.46
C ASP A 253 -7.70 -1.48 18.52
N GLN A 254 -8.59 -0.49 18.67
CA GLN A 254 -9.70 -0.31 17.75
C GLN A 254 -9.22 0.00 16.33
N LEU A 255 -8.26 0.91 16.17
CA LEU A 255 -7.67 1.21 14.87
C LEU A 255 -7.01 -0.03 14.26
N ALA A 256 -6.32 -0.86 15.06
CA ALA A 256 -5.62 -2.04 14.57
C ALA A 256 -6.58 -3.12 14.06
N ARG A 257 -7.81 -3.16 14.60
CA ARG A 257 -8.89 -4.02 14.09
C ARG A 257 -9.52 -3.51 12.80
N THR A 258 -9.55 -2.19 12.60
CA THR A 258 -10.12 -1.59 11.39
C THR A 258 -9.10 -1.53 10.25
N VAL A 259 -7.86 -1.18 10.56
CA VAL A 259 -6.74 -1.07 9.63
C VAL A 259 -5.57 -1.83 10.24
N GLY A 260 -5.20 -2.95 9.63
CA GLY A 260 -4.07 -3.75 10.08
C GLY A 260 -2.79 -2.93 10.18
N ILE A 261 -1.88 -3.29 11.09
CA ILE A 261 -0.66 -2.51 11.34
C ILE A 261 0.30 -2.55 10.14
N GLY A 262 0.22 -3.60 9.30
CA GLY A 262 1.06 -3.79 8.12
C GLY A 262 2.37 -4.50 8.47
N GLU A 263 2.27 -5.71 9.02
CA GLU A 263 3.43 -6.49 9.49
C GLU A 263 4.14 -7.25 8.36
N SER A 264 3.51 -7.40 7.19
CA SER A 264 4.12 -8.06 6.05
C SER A 264 5.09 -7.15 5.27
N ALA A 265 6.08 -7.74 4.61
CA ALA A 265 7.09 -7.03 3.85
C ALA A 265 6.59 -6.28 2.59
N GLY A 266 5.41 -6.59 2.03
CA GLY A 266 5.09 -6.15 0.65
C GLY A 266 3.63 -5.92 0.22
N PHE A 267 2.63 -6.18 1.07
CA PHE A 267 1.24 -5.94 0.68
C PHE A 267 0.81 -4.51 0.98
N GLY A 268 0.24 -3.81 0.00
CA GLY A 268 -0.20 -2.42 0.16
C GLY A 268 -1.22 -2.30 1.30
N GLY A 269 -1.00 -1.36 2.20
CA GLY A 269 -1.89 -1.09 3.33
C GLY A 269 -1.18 -1.18 4.69
N GLY A 270 -1.66 -0.38 5.65
CA GLY A 270 -1.23 -0.43 7.04
C GLY A 270 -0.78 0.92 7.60
N TRP A 271 -0.13 0.89 8.76
CA TRP A 271 0.17 2.10 9.54
C TRP A 271 1.42 2.84 9.05
N TRP A 272 2.03 2.35 7.97
CA TRP A 272 3.23 2.90 7.34
C TRP A 272 3.14 4.39 7.05
N SER A 273 2.06 4.78 6.37
CA SER A 273 1.82 6.18 6.01
C SER A 273 1.42 7.04 7.21
N TYR A 274 0.83 6.46 8.26
CA TYR A 274 0.54 7.17 9.51
C TYR A 274 1.85 7.56 10.19
N LEU A 275 2.74 6.58 10.40
CA LEU A 275 4.04 6.82 11.01
C LEU A 275 4.91 7.74 10.14
N ASP A 276 5.04 7.47 8.85
CA ASP A 276 5.91 8.27 7.98
C ASP A 276 5.49 9.76 7.95
N LYS A 277 4.19 10.07 7.80
CA LYS A 277 3.72 11.46 7.83
C LYS A 277 3.94 12.13 9.19
N ASP A 278 3.59 11.47 10.27
CA ASP A 278 3.72 12.03 11.62
C ASP A 278 5.19 12.28 11.97
N LEU A 279 6.05 11.29 11.77
CA LEU A 279 7.48 11.37 12.09
C LEU A 279 8.23 12.35 11.18
N ARG A 280 7.92 12.43 9.87
CA ARG A 280 8.51 13.47 9.02
C ARG A 280 8.08 14.87 9.42
N THR A 281 6.82 15.05 9.80
CA THR A 281 6.32 16.33 10.34
C THR A 281 7.08 16.70 11.61
N LEU A 282 7.26 15.74 12.52
CA LEU A 282 8.01 15.90 13.77
C LEU A 282 9.49 16.26 13.55
N LEU A 283 10.09 15.77 12.47
CA LEU A 283 11.44 16.11 12.04
C LEU A 283 11.54 17.46 11.30
N GLY A 284 10.44 18.22 11.18
CA GLY A 284 10.41 19.50 10.47
C GLY A 284 10.49 19.37 8.94
N ARG A 285 10.29 18.17 8.38
CA ARG A 285 10.29 17.96 6.93
C ARG A 285 8.95 18.40 6.33
N ARG A 286 8.96 18.86 5.08
CA ARG A 286 7.73 19.21 4.35
C ARG A 286 6.88 17.96 4.11
N VAL A 287 5.62 17.98 4.57
CA VAL A 287 4.65 16.89 4.39
C VAL A 287 3.37 17.44 3.76
N ARG A 288 2.99 16.90 2.60
CA ARG A 288 1.70 17.20 1.96
C ARG A 288 0.58 16.49 2.73
N GLY A 289 -0.47 17.23 3.08
CA GLY A 289 -1.57 16.70 3.88
C GLY A 289 -1.10 16.21 5.25
N ARG A 290 -0.34 17.05 5.96
CA ARG A 290 0.06 16.83 7.36
C ARG A 290 -1.19 16.60 8.22
N PHE A 291 -1.07 15.75 9.24
CA PHE A 291 -2.17 15.55 10.19
C PHE A 291 -2.45 16.83 10.97
N SER A 292 -3.70 16.99 11.40
CA SER A 292 -4.12 18.08 12.31
C SER A 292 -3.66 17.87 13.75
N VAL A 293 -3.20 16.66 14.07
CA VAL A 293 -2.66 16.27 15.37
C VAL A 293 -1.31 15.61 15.18
N SER A 294 -0.44 15.70 16.19
CA SER A 294 0.77 14.90 16.28
C SER A 294 0.52 13.69 17.16
N PHE A 295 0.88 12.50 16.68
CA PHE A 295 0.67 11.25 17.39
C PHE A 295 1.85 10.97 18.33
N CYS A 296 3.04 10.75 17.78
CA CYS A 296 4.20 10.32 18.55
C CYS A 296 4.76 11.47 19.40
N GLY A 297 5.03 11.19 20.68
CA GLY A 297 5.55 12.17 21.63
C GLY A 297 4.68 13.42 21.76
N ARG A 298 3.43 13.41 21.28
CA ARG A 298 2.54 14.57 21.18
C ARG A 298 3.20 15.79 20.53
N GLY A 299 4.02 15.57 19.50
CA GLY A 299 4.71 16.65 18.78
C GLY A 299 6.09 17.03 19.33
N ASN A 300 6.58 16.36 20.39
CA ASN A 300 7.94 16.53 20.89
C ASN A 300 8.88 15.42 20.36
N VAL A 301 9.89 15.82 19.59
CA VAL A 301 10.79 14.87 18.91
C VAL A 301 11.64 14.03 19.86
N ARG A 302 12.09 14.60 21.00
CA ARG A 302 12.88 13.87 22.00
C ARG A 302 12.02 12.85 22.76
N ARG A 303 10.79 13.23 23.11
CA ARG A 303 9.81 12.31 23.72
C ARG A 303 9.47 11.17 22.77
N CYS A 304 9.20 11.48 21.50
CA CYS A 304 8.95 10.45 20.50
C CYS A 304 10.17 9.53 20.33
N ALA A 305 11.39 10.07 20.27
CA ALA A 305 12.61 9.27 20.20
C ALA A 305 12.71 8.28 21.38
N ALA A 306 12.43 8.72 22.61
CA ALA A 306 12.40 7.85 23.79
C ALA A 306 11.30 6.78 23.70
N THR A 307 10.10 7.13 23.20
CA THR A 307 9.01 6.17 22.97
C THR A 307 9.41 5.10 21.96
N LEU A 308 9.99 5.48 20.82
CA LEU A 308 10.44 4.55 19.78
C LEU A 308 11.57 3.65 20.29
N TRP A 309 12.54 4.21 21.01
CA TRP A 309 13.62 3.45 21.61
C TRP A 309 13.16 2.42 22.62
N ARG A 310 12.22 2.78 23.50
CA ARG A 310 11.64 1.84 24.48
C ARG A 310 10.92 0.68 23.79
N ALA A 311 10.14 0.96 22.75
CA ALA A 311 9.45 -0.07 21.97
C ALA A 311 10.45 -0.99 21.24
N PHE A 312 11.51 -0.41 20.66
CA PHE A 312 12.56 -1.18 19.99
C PHE A 312 13.36 -2.06 20.97
N ALA A 313 13.71 -1.53 22.15
CA ALA A 313 14.42 -2.29 23.17
C ALA A 313 13.60 -3.46 23.73
N GLN A 314 12.27 -3.29 23.82
CA GLN A 314 11.38 -4.39 24.16
C GLN A 314 11.44 -5.52 23.12
N ALA A 315 11.46 -5.19 21.82
CA ALA A 315 11.62 -6.17 20.76
C ALA A 315 12.97 -6.90 20.84
N THR A 316 14.07 -6.16 21.03
CA THR A 316 15.40 -6.77 21.11
C THR A 316 15.57 -7.63 22.36
N ALA A 317 14.94 -7.27 23.47
CA ALA A 317 14.93 -8.10 24.68
C ALA A 317 14.20 -9.44 24.45
N ARG A 318 13.06 -9.43 23.75
CA ARG A 318 12.32 -10.66 23.38
C ARG A 318 13.12 -11.56 22.45
N LEU A 319 13.78 -10.98 21.45
CA LEU A 319 14.67 -11.72 20.56
C LEU A 319 15.87 -12.28 21.32
N ALA A 320 16.48 -11.50 22.22
CA ALA A 320 17.59 -11.98 23.04
C ALA A 320 17.19 -13.17 23.94
N GLN A 321 16.00 -13.09 24.54
CA GLN A 321 15.47 -14.16 25.37
C GLN A 321 15.21 -15.45 24.58
N SER A 322 14.75 -15.36 23.33
CA SER A 322 14.35 -16.51 22.53
C SER A 322 15.46 -17.04 21.59
N ARG A 323 16.44 -16.21 21.24
CA ARG A 323 17.46 -16.49 20.20
C ARG A 323 18.90 -16.25 20.68
N GLY A 324 19.09 -15.92 21.95
CA GLY A 324 20.41 -15.64 22.54
C GLY A 324 20.88 -14.19 22.39
N SER A 325 21.96 -13.83 23.07
CA SER A 325 22.42 -12.43 23.22
C SER A 325 23.07 -11.81 21.97
N ASP A 326 23.38 -12.61 20.94
CA ASP A 326 24.06 -12.13 19.74
C ASP A 326 23.07 -11.76 18.62
N PRO A 327 22.81 -10.46 18.38
CA PRO A 327 21.80 -10.05 17.42
C PRO A 327 22.15 -10.36 15.97
N THR A 328 23.40 -10.70 15.64
CA THR A 328 23.76 -11.08 14.28
C THR A 328 23.24 -12.46 13.89
N LYS A 329 22.83 -13.28 14.87
CA LYS A 329 22.31 -14.64 14.68
C LYS A 329 20.78 -14.71 14.65
N TRP A 330 20.09 -13.59 14.85
CA TRP A 330 18.63 -13.56 14.86
C TRP A 330 18.08 -13.56 13.44
N LEU A 331 17.95 -14.75 12.84
CA LEU A 331 17.42 -14.88 11.48
C LEU A 331 15.92 -15.21 11.50
N ALA A 332 15.19 -14.65 10.54
CA ALA A 332 13.78 -14.93 10.32
C ALA A 332 13.64 -16.08 9.33
N GLU A 333 12.67 -16.97 9.53
CA GLU A 333 12.37 -18.03 8.57
C GLU A 333 12.04 -17.44 7.19
N ALA A 334 12.61 -18.04 6.15
CA ALA A 334 12.38 -17.63 4.79
C ALA A 334 10.95 -17.96 4.36
N PRO A 335 10.11 -16.96 4.03
CA PRO A 335 8.74 -17.25 3.62
C PRO A 335 8.73 -18.03 2.31
N ARG A 336 7.76 -18.93 2.18
CA ARG A 336 7.53 -19.73 0.96
C ARG A 336 6.13 -19.54 0.43
N ILE A 337 5.99 -19.55 -0.89
CA ILE A 337 4.70 -19.58 -1.56
C ILE A 337 4.22 -21.03 -1.65
N ARG A 338 2.94 -21.23 -1.30
CA ARG A 338 2.15 -22.44 -1.48
C ARG A 338 0.99 -22.11 -2.42
N PHE A 339 0.61 -23.03 -3.28
CA PHE A 339 -0.46 -22.82 -4.25
C PHE A 339 -1.80 -23.35 -3.72
N THR A 340 -2.70 -22.45 -3.34
CA THR A 340 -4.07 -22.78 -2.92
C THR A 340 -4.87 -23.40 -4.08
N PRO A 341 -5.66 -24.47 -3.88
CA PRO A 341 -6.06 -25.06 -2.59
C PRO A 341 -5.15 -26.18 -2.06
N GLY A 342 -3.90 -26.27 -2.49
CA GLY A 342 -2.94 -27.29 -2.03
C GLY A 342 -2.84 -28.52 -2.94
N LEU A 343 -3.36 -28.43 -4.16
CA LEU A 343 -3.29 -29.50 -5.17
C LEU A 343 -1.91 -29.60 -5.84
N ILE A 344 -1.08 -28.56 -5.69
CA ILE A 344 0.29 -28.53 -6.19
C ILE A 344 1.21 -28.61 -4.95
N PRO A 345 1.94 -29.72 -4.74
CA PRO A 345 2.75 -29.93 -3.55
C PRO A 345 4.03 -29.07 -3.54
N ASN A 346 4.47 -28.62 -4.72
CA ASN A 346 5.65 -27.78 -4.85
C ASN A 346 5.46 -26.44 -4.13
N THR A 347 6.53 -26.00 -3.48
CA THR A 347 6.63 -24.65 -2.92
C THR A 347 7.78 -23.92 -3.59
N MET A 348 7.73 -22.60 -3.57
CA MET A 348 8.82 -21.77 -4.06
C MET A 348 9.18 -20.68 -3.04
N ALA A 349 10.38 -20.12 -3.16
CA ALA A 349 10.77 -18.96 -2.38
C ALA A 349 9.73 -17.84 -2.55
N TRP A 350 9.39 -17.16 -1.45
CA TRP A 350 8.43 -16.08 -1.51
C TRP A 350 8.94 -14.93 -2.38
N THR A 351 8.03 -14.37 -3.16
CA THR A 351 8.24 -13.12 -3.87
C THR A 351 6.91 -12.41 -4.03
N ASN A 352 6.90 -11.10 -3.86
CA ASN A 352 5.75 -10.24 -4.06
C ASN A 352 5.56 -9.94 -5.56
N ARG A 353 5.26 -10.99 -6.34
CA ARG A 353 5.06 -10.92 -7.80
C ARG A 353 3.62 -11.23 -8.17
N PRO A 354 3.16 -10.76 -9.35
CA PRO A 354 1.90 -11.21 -9.92
C PRO A 354 1.94 -12.70 -10.27
N THR A 355 0.76 -13.30 -10.43
CA THR A 355 0.56 -14.69 -10.84
C THR A 355 1.18 -15.01 -12.20
N TYR A 356 1.22 -14.03 -13.12
CA TYR A 356 1.87 -14.14 -14.42
C TYR A 356 2.53 -12.80 -14.79
N GLN A 357 3.47 -12.84 -15.73
CA GLN A 357 4.23 -11.67 -16.17
C GLN A 357 4.35 -11.68 -17.69
N HIS A 358 4.15 -10.51 -18.30
CA HIS A 358 4.48 -10.27 -19.69
C HIS A 358 5.56 -9.19 -19.76
N VAL A 359 6.54 -9.43 -20.61
CA VAL A 359 7.59 -8.45 -20.91
C VAL A 359 7.55 -8.25 -22.42
N ILE A 360 7.17 -7.04 -22.83
CA ILE A 360 6.88 -6.72 -24.23
C ILE A 360 7.75 -5.52 -24.61
N GLU A 361 8.56 -5.69 -25.65
CA GLU A 361 9.28 -4.61 -26.30
C GLU A 361 8.77 -4.46 -27.73
N PHE A 362 8.40 -3.24 -28.09
CA PHE A 362 8.02 -2.92 -29.46
C PHE A 362 9.29 -2.48 -30.21
N ALA A 363 9.79 -3.35 -31.10
CA ALA A 363 10.96 -3.05 -31.92
C ALA A 363 10.82 -1.71 -32.66
N ARG A 364 11.95 -1.09 -33.04
CA ARG A 364 11.91 0.01 -34.01
C ARG A 364 11.48 -0.55 -35.37
N ARG A 365 10.84 0.28 -36.18
CA ARG A 365 10.58 -0.07 -37.59
C ARG A 365 11.87 0.02 -38.37
#